data_AF-A0A061FWG2-F1
#
_entry.id   AF-A0A061FWG2-F1
#
_cell.length_a   1.000
_cell.length_b   1.000
_cell.length_c   1.000
_cell.angle_alpha   90.00
_cell.angle_beta   90.00
_cell.angle_gamma   90.00
#
_symmetry.space_group_name_H-M   'P 1'
#
loop_
_entity.id
_entity.type
_entity.pdbx_description
1 polymer ?
#
loop_
_entity_poly.entity_id
_entity_poly.type
_entity_poly.pdbx_seq_one_letter_code
_entity_poly.pdbx_strand_id
1 'polypeptide(L)'
;MIDKRPWQNFCASLAATNIPLVREFYANAVEATYDFVFGRSKLVPFSSHAINEFYETTDIKSNGYGQYLGEHEDWDDIIHILYEESAQCRFFNNTPVSFKKNVMKPTYKIWLYFVASKLLPTTHTSNVMKDRAIPIHSIMIGCTIDIGHIFYKP
;
A
#
# COMPACT_ATOMS: atom_id res chain seq x y z
N MET A 1 -11.46 -12.29 -6.69
CA MET A 1 -11.56 -10.86 -6.23
C MET A 1 -10.27 -10.11 -6.57
N ILE A 2 -9.11 -10.75 -6.37
CA ILE A 2 -7.84 -10.32 -6.95
C ILE A 2 -7.81 -10.50 -8.48
N ASP A 3 -8.51 -11.52 -9.00
CA ASP A 3 -8.59 -11.84 -10.44
C ASP A 3 -9.37 -10.79 -11.27
N LYS A 4 -10.10 -9.91 -10.58
CA LYS A 4 -10.77 -8.75 -11.18
C LYS A 4 -9.85 -7.54 -11.28
N ARG A 5 -8.62 -7.64 -10.77
CA ARG A 5 -7.60 -6.58 -10.79
C ARG A 5 -6.44 -7.04 -11.69
N PRO A 6 -5.77 -6.14 -12.42
CA PRO A 6 -4.62 -6.46 -13.26
C PRO A 6 -3.34 -6.66 -12.42
N TRP A 7 -3.40 -7.53 -11.42
CA TRP A 7 -2.35 -7.74 -10.40
C TRP A 7 -1.73 -9.13 -10.44
N GLN A 8 -2.03 -9.94 -11.45
CA GLN A 8 -1.58 -11.33 -11.56
C GLN A 8 -0.04 -11.41 -11.52
N ASN A 9 0.62 -10.58 -12.32
CA ASN A 9 2.09 -10.51 -12.40
C ASN A 9 2.70 -9.97 -11.11
N PHE A 10 2.09 -8.94 -10.52
CA PHE A 10 2.48 -8.42 -9.21
C PHE A 10 2.43 -9.51 -8.12
N CYS A 11 1.38 -10.34 -8.10
CA CYS A 11 1.25 -11.43 -7.14
C CYS A 11 2.26 -12.55 -7.37
N ALA A 12 2.53 -12.88 -8.64
CA ALA A 12 3.48 -13.90 -9.05
C ALA A 12 4.93 -13.54 -8.79
N SER A 13 5.25 -12.24 -8.62
CA SER A 13 6.61 -11.78 -8.34
C SER A 13 7.18 -12.44 -7.06
N LEU A 14 8.07 -13.40 -7.27
CA LEU A 14 8.86 -14.12 -6.28
C LEU A 14 10.32 -14.06 -6.76
N ALA A 15 10.85 -12.85 -6.87
CA ALA A 15 12.26 -12.72 -7.22
C ALA A 15 13.12 -13.05 -6.00
N ALA A 16 14.18 -13.83 -6.22
CA ALA A 16 15.26 -13.99 -5.25
C ALA A 16 15.92 -12.62 -5.06
N THR A 17 15.66 -12.00 -3.91
CA THR A 17 16.03 -10.61 -3.68
C THR A 17 17.42 -10.50 -3.04
N ASN A 18 18.29 -9.68 -3.65
CA ASN A 18 19.52 -9.25 -2.99
C ASN A 18 19.16 -8.24 -1.87
N ILE A 19 18.94 -8.75 -0.66
CA ILE A 19 18.49 -7.96 0.50
C ILE A 19 19.37 -6.71 0.74
N PRO A 20 20.72 -6.79 0.70
CA PRO A 20 21.57 -5.61 0.81
C PRO A 20 21.28 -4.52 -0.22
N LEU A 21 21.11 -4.90 -1.50
CA LEU A 21 20.82 -3.95 -2.57
C LEU A 21 19.44 -3.29 -2.40
N VAL A 22 18.44 -4.05 -1.96
CA VAL A 22 17.10 -3.50 -1.68
C VAL A 22 17.14 -2.53 -0.50
N ARG A 23 17.90 -2.83 0.55
CA ARG A 23 18.10 -1.90 1.67
C ARG A 23 18.78 -0.62 1.23
N GLU A 24 19.83 -0.74 0.42
CA GLU A 24 20.54 0.42 -0.16
C GLU A 24 19.58 1.29 -1.00
N PHE A 25 18.81 0.66 -1.89
CA PHE A 25 17.81 1.35 -2.70
C PHE A 25 16.80 2.12 -1.85
N TYR A 26 16.17 1.46 -0.87
CA TYR A 26 15.17 2.13 -0.03
C TYR A 26 15.76 3.14 0.95
N ALA A 27 17.01 2.99 1.38
CA ALA A 27 17.71 4.01 2.17
C ALA A 27 17.90 5.30 1.36
N ASN A 28 18.10 5.18 0.05
CA ASN A 28 18.30 6.33 -0.84
C ASN A 28 16.99 6.80 -1.49
N ALA A 29 15.91 6.02 -1.42
CA ALA A 29 14.62 6.36 -2.01
C ALA A 29 13.97 7.61 -1.40
N VAL A 30 14.28 7.93 -0.14
CA VAL A 30 13.82 9.18 0.50
C VAL A 30 14.53 10.42 -0.04
N GLU A 31 15.70 10.26 -0.65
CA GLU A 31 16.46 11.31 -1.33
C GLU A 31 16.26 11.26 -2.85
N ALA A 32 15.29 10.47 -3.32
CA ALA A 32 14.97 10.39 -4.74
C ALA A 32 14.63 11.78 -5.27
N THR A 33 15.29 12.17 -6.34
CA THR A 33 15.00 13.43 -7.04
C THR A 33 14.69 13.12 -8.49
N TYR A 34 13.71 13.82 -9.06
CA TYR A 34 13.31 13.68 -10.46
C TYR A 34 12.97 12.24 -10.86
N ASP A 35 12.36 11.46 -9.96
CA ASP A 35 12.00 10.06 -10.18
C ASP A 35 13.18 9.10 -10.35
N PHE A 36 14.35 9.43 -9.79
CA PHE A 36 15.49 8.51 -9.77
C PHE A 36 16.02 8.29 -8.36
N VAL A 37 16.37 7.03 -8.09
CA VAL A 37 17.10 6.61 -6.89
C VAL A 37 18.54 6.30 -7.27
N PHE A 38 19.49 6.85 -6.53
CA PHE A 38 20.89 6.51 -6.71
C PHE A 38 21.22 5.23 -5.94
N GLY A 39 21.75 4.21 -6.63
CA GLY A 39 22.19 2.95 -6.02
C GLY A 39 23.42 2.41 -6.73
N ARG A 40 24.49 2.08 -5.99
CA ARG A 40 25.77 1.56 -6.52
C ARG A 40 26.31 2.31 -7.74
N SER A 41 26.33 3.64 -7.67
CA SER A 41 26.78 4.50 -8.78
C SER A 41 25.92 4.43 -10.04
N LYS A 42 24.65 4.01 -9.93
CA LYS A 42 23.66 4.01 -11.00
C LYS A 42 22.42 4.78 -10.60
N LEU A 43 21.82 5.47 -11.57
CA LEU A 43 20.49 6.04 -11.44
C LEU A 43 19.47 4.98 -11.82
N VAL A 44 18.57 4.67 -10.90
CA VAL A 44 17.48 3.71 -11.11
C VAL A 44 16.17 4.49 -11.21
N PRO A 45 15.41 4.36 -12.32
CA PRO A 45 14.09 4.95 -12.42
C PRO A 45 13.18 4.48 -11.28
N PHE A 46 12.52 5.42 -10.63
CA PHE A 46 11.64 5.24 -9.49
C PHE A 46 10.47 6.22 -9.56
N SER A 47 9.76 6.21 -10.70
CA SER A 47 8.42 6.80 -10.84
C SER A 47 7.35 5.72 -10.66
N SER A 48 6.10 6.13 -10.46
CA SER A 48 4.96 5.19 -10.52
C SER A 48 4.95 4.41 -11.84
N HIS A 49 5.28 5.06 -12.95
CA HIS A 49 5.40 4.44 -14.27
C HIS A 49 6.48 3.35 -14.31
N ALA A 50 7.70 3.63 -13.84
CA ALA A 50 8.79 2.65 -13.81
C ALA A 50 8.46 1.44 -12.93
N ILE A 51 7.76 1.66 -11.81
CA ILE A 51 7.32 0.59 -10.92
C ILE A 51 6.24 -0.27 -11.58
N ASN A 52 5.30 0.35 -12.29
CA ASN A 52 4.27 -0.36 -13.03
C ASN A 52 4.87 -1.20 -14.16
N GLU A 53 5.84 -0.66 -14.90
CA GLU A 53 6.59 -1.40 -15.92
C GLU A 53 7.29 -2.63 -15.31
N PHE A 54 7.98 -2.45 -14.18
CA PHE A 54 8.69 -3.53 -13.49
C PHE A 54 7.77 -4.68 -13.05
N TYR A 55 6.58 -4.38 -12.53
CA TYR A 55 5.61 -5.39 -12.10
C TYR A 55 4.66 -5.84 -13.21
N GLU A 56 4.83 -5.32 -14.43
CA GLU A 56 3.93 -5.52 -15.56
C GLU A 56 2.46 -5.22 -15.19
N THR A 57 2.25 -4.13 -14.44
CA THR A 57 0.93 -3.63 -14.04
C THR A 57 0.48 -2.45 -14.89
N THR A 58 -0.82 -2.21 -14.92
CA THR A 58 -1.39 -1.09 -15.69
C THR A 58 -1.10 0.25 -15.02
N ASP A 59 -0.64 1.21 -15.79
CA ASP A 59 -0.57 2.63 -15.43
C ASP A 59 -1.99 3.23 -15.48
N ILE A 60 -2.59 3.46 -14.31
CA ILE A 60 -3.97 3.92 -14.19
C ILE A 60 -4.01 5.43 -14.02
N LYS A 61 -4.17 6.16 -15.14
CA LYS A 61 -4.28 7.63 -15.15
C LYS A 61 -5.38 8.19 -14.23
N SER A 62 -6.51 7.49 -14.11
CA SER A 62 -7.58 7.82 -13.15
C SER A 62 -7.48 6.91 -11.94
N ASN A 63 -6.47 7.15 -11.12
CA ASN A 63 -6.22 6.37 -9.92
C ASN A 63 -7.21 6.78 -8.82
N GLY A 64 -8.30 6.02 -8.66
CA GLY A 64 -9.31 6.25 -7.63
C GLY A 64 -8.72 6.22 -6.22
N TYR A 65 -7.65 5.45 -6.00
CA TYR A 65 -6.88 5.48 -4.75
C TYR A 65 -6.17 6.81 -4.51
N GLY A 66 -5.58 7.41 -5.55
CA GLY A 66 -4.92 8.71 -5.44
C GLY A 66 -5.92 9.83 -5.15
N GLN A 67 -7.09 9.78 -5.79
CA GLN A 67 -8.21 10.68 -5.50
C GLN A 67 -8.73 10.48 -4.06
N TYR A 68 -8.89 9.23 -3.63
CA TYR A 68 -9.31 8.89 -2.26
C TYR A 68 -8.33 9.36 -1.18
N LEU A 69 -7.03 9.46 -1.46
CA LEU A 69 -6.06 10.05 -0.54
C LEU A 69 -6.09 11.58 -0.53
N GLY A 70 -6.53 12.21 -1.63
CA GLY A 70 -6.60 13.67 -1.79
C GLY A 70 -7.92 14.27 -1.27
N GLU A 71 -9.00 13.50 -1.34
CA GLU A 71 -10.30 13.84 -0.76
C GLU A 71 -10.38 13.29 0.66
N HIS A 72 -10.82 14.12 1.61
CA HIS A 72 -10.89 13.86 3.05
C HIS A 72 -11.06 12.37 3.44
N GLU A 73 -10.11 11.81 4.20
CA GLU A 73 -10.19 10.44 4.73
C GLU A 73 -11.42 10.29 5.65
N ASP A 74 -12.51 9.70 5.14
CA ASP A 74 -13.69 9.36 5.94
C ASP A 74 -13.38 8.15 6.84
N TRP A 75 -12.80 8.46 8.00
CA TRP A 75 -12.42 7.45 8.99
C TRP A 75 -13.60 6.71 9.58
N ASP A 76 -14.79 7.32 9.62
CA ASP A 76 -15.99 6.66 10.11
C ASP A 76 -16.42 5.57 9.12
N ASP A 77 -16.38 5.83 7.81
CA ASP A 77 -16.63 4.81 6.79
C ASP A 77 -15.58 3.69 6.80
N ILE A 78 -14.29 4.03 6.91
CA ILE A 78 -13.22 3.02 7.03
C ILE A 78 -13.46 2.11 8.24
N ILE A 79 -13.82 2.69 9.39
CA ILE A 79 -14.09 1.94 10.61
C ILE A 79 -15.31 1.05 10.43
N HIS A 80 -16.41 1.62 9.93
CA HIS A 80 -17.67 0.93 9.73
C HIS A 80 -17.53 -0.26 8.76
N ILE A 81 -16.83 -0.05 7.64
CA ILE A 81 -16.60 -1.10 6.66
C ILE A 81 -15.69 -2.17 7.27
N LEU A 82 -14.51 -1.83 7.79
CA LEU A 82 -13.48 -2.82 8.12
C LEU A 82 -13.64 -3.52 9.47
N TYR A 83 -14.41 -2.97 10.40
CA TYR A 83 -14.50 -3.44 11.80
C TYR A 83 -15.96 -3.66 12.24
N GLU A 84 -16.19 -4.56 13.21
CA GLU A 84 -17.55 -4.94 13.67
C GLU A 84 -18.17 -3.92 14.63
N GLU A 85 -17.36 -3.30 15.48
CA GLU A 85 -17.74 -2.21 16.39
C GLU A 85 -16.72 -1.09 16.22
N SER A 86 -16.98 0.11 16.76
CA SER A 86 -15.98 1.18 16.87
C SER A 86 -14.75 0.61 17.56
N ALA A 87 -13.82 0.18 16.72
CA ALA A 87 -12.75 -0.71 17.11
C ALA A 87 -11.98 -0.06 18.26
N GLN A 88 -11.23 -0.85 19.03
CA GLN A 88 -10.23 -0.32 19.97
C GLN A 88 -9.14 0.42 19.19
N CYS A 89 -9.50 1.59 18.70
CA CYS A 89 -8.75 2.43 17.83
C CYS A 89 -7.99 3.38 18.73
N ARG A 90 -6.70 3.48 18.46
CA ARG A 90 -5.88 4.52 19.07
C ARG A 90 -6.04 5.77 18.22
N PHE A 91 -6.41 6.87 18.86
CA PHE A 91 -6.48 8.19 18.22
C PHE A 91 -5.28 9.06 18.60
N PHE A 92 -4.88 9.93 17.68
CA PHE A 92 -3.95 11.03 17.90
C PHE A 92 -4.52 12.26 17.20
N ASN A 93 -4.71 13.36 17.92
CA ASN A 93 -5.32 14.59 17.39
C ASN A 93 -6.63 14.33 16.62
N ASN A 94 -7.55 13.56 17.20
CA ASN A 94 -8.82 13.19 16.59
C ASN A 94 -8.73 12.35 15.29
N THR A 95 -7.53 11.86 14.94
CA THR A 95 -7.29 10.98 13.79
C THR A 95 -6.96 9.57 14.29
N PRO A 96 -7.58 8.52 13.74
CA PRO A 96 -7.21 7.15 14.09
C PRO A 96 -5.81 6.82 13.56
N VAL A 97 -4.91 6.37 14.45
CA VAL A 97 -3.53 6.01 14.09
C VAL A 97 -3.32 4.51 13.96
N SER A 98 -4.05 3.71 14.73
CA SER A 98 -3.93 2.26 14.68
C SER A 98 -5.16 1.54 15.21
N PHE A 99 -5.47 0.40 14.60
CA PHE A 99 -6.57 -0.49 14.96
C PHE A 99 -6.05 -1.86 15.36
N LYS A 100 -6.70 -2.56 16.29
CA LYS A 100 -6.31 -3.94 16.57
C LYS A 100 -6.82 -4.89 15.49
N LYS A 101 -5.96 -5.79 15.01
CA LYS A 101 -6.32 -6.81 14.01
C LYS A 101 -7.40 -7.78 14.50
N ASN A 102 -7.45 -8.06 15.81
CA ASN A 102 -8.39 -9.05 16.34
C ASN A 102 -9.87 -8.65 16.14
N VAL A 103 -10.16 -7.35 16.22
CA VAL A 103 -11.50 -6.76 16.02
C VAL A 103 -11.82 -6.42 14.56
N MET A 104 -10.88 -6.67 13.64
CA MET A 104 -11.15 -6.55 12.20
C MET A 104 -12.10 -7.66 11.76
N LYS A 105 -13.05 -7.34 10.87
CA LYS A 105 -13.95 -8.33 10.28
C LYS A 105 -13.14 -9.45 9.61
N PRO A 106 -13.44 -10.74 9.87
CA PRO A 106 -12.64 -11.87 9.38
C PRO A 106 -12.39 -11.84 7.87
N THR A 107 -13.40 -11.42 7.10
CA THR A 107 -13.37 -11.30 5.64
C THR A 107 -12.24 -10.41 5.12
N TYR A 108 -11.77 -9.44 5.90
CA TYR A 108 -10.78 -8.45 5.46
C TYR A 108 -9.36 -8.74 5.96
N LYS A 109 -9.21 -9.71 6.87
CA LYS A 109 -7.89 -10.14 7.34
C LYS A 109 -7.03 -10.69 6.21
N ILE A 110 -7.63 -11.30 5.19
CA ILE A 110 -6.91 -11.75 3.99
C ILE A 110 -6.25 -10.58 3.24
N TRP A 111 -6.95 -9.46 3.12
CA TRP A 111 -6.41 -8.25 2.49
C TRP A 111 -5.34 -7.59 3.36
N LEU A 112 -5.49 -7.64 4.68
CA LEU A 112 -4.41 -7.23 5.58
C LEU A 112 -3.13 -8.04 5.34
N TYR A 113 -3.21 -9.36 5.21
CA TYR A 113 -2.03 -10.19 4.92
C TYR A 113 -1.42 -9.86 3.56
N PHE A 114 -2.26 -9.65 2.53
CA PHE A 114 -1.80 -9.24 1.21
C PHE A 114 -1.07 -7.88 1.26
N VAL A 115 -1.71 -6.86 1.83
CA VAL A 115 -1.12 -5.52 1.97
C VAL A 115 0.17 -5.57 2.80
N ALA A 116 0.18 -6.27 3.93
CA ALA A 116 1.33 -6.38 4.82
C ALA A 116 2.48 -7.24 4.28
N SER A 117 2.29 -7.99 3.20
CA SER A 117 3.33 -8.81 2.58
C SER A 117 3.81 -8.26 1.24
N LYS A 118 2.92 -7.63 0.47
CA LYS A 118 3.20 -7.23 -0.92
C LYS A 118 3.21 -5.72 -1.15
N LEU A 119 2.27 -4.97 -0.57
CA LEU A 119 2.11 -3.54 -0.86
C LEU A 119 2.85 -2.64 0.13
N LEU A 120 2.60 -2.83 1.42
CA LEU A 120 3.20 -2.07 2.51
C LEU A 120 3.77 -3.03 3.55
N PRO A 121 4.91 -3.68 3.23
CA PRO A 121 5.47 -4.76 4.03
C PRO A 121 5.64 -4.41 5.51
N THR A 122 5.35 -5.37 6.39
CA THR A 122 5.64 -5.25 7.83
C THR A 122 5.81 -6.60 8.51
N THR A 123 6.64 -6.60 9.55
CA THR A 123 6.80 -7.73 10.47
C THR A 123 5.72 -7.77 11.55
N HIS A 124 5.02 -6.66 11.79
CA HIS A 124 4.03 -6.55 12.87
C HIS A 124 2.63 -6.30 12.30
N THR A 125 1.75 -7.29 12.43
CA THR A 125 0.35 -7.20 11.97
C THR A 125 -0.66 -7.25 13.12
N SER A 126 -0.21 -7.22 14.38
CA SER A 126 -1.10 -7.18 15.55
C SER A 126 -1.96 -5.92 15.57
N ASN A 127 -1.37 -4.79 15.16
CA ASN A 127 -2.06 -3.53 14.91
C ASN A 127 -2.01 -3.18 13.41
N VAL A 128 -3.13 -2.72 12.88
CA VAL A 128 -3.26 -2.18 11.53
C VAL A 128 -3.08 -0.67 11.62
N MET A 129 -1.98 -0.17 11.07
CA MET A 129 -1.72 1.27 10.98
C MET A 129 -2.61 1.91 9.92
N LYS A 130 -2.88 3.22 10.07
CA LYS A 130 -3.69 4.00 9.11
C LYS A 130 -3.27 3.79 7.65
N ASP A 131 -1.96 3.81 7.38
CA ASP A 131 -1.37 3.64 6.04
C ASP A 131 -1.73 2.29 5.39
N ARG A 132 -2.06 1.27 6.19
CA ARG A 132 -2.50 -0.04 5.69
C ARG A 132 -4.01 -0.18 5.67
N ALA A 133 -4.74 0.53 6.53
CA ALA A 133 -6.21 0.49 6.55
C ALA A 133 -6.79 1.07 5.26
N ILE A 134 -6.22 2.17 4.77
CA ILE A 134 -6.65 2.87 3.54
C ILE A 134 -6.61 1.96 2.32
N PRO A 135 -5.48 1.33 1.92
CA PRO A 135 -5.46 0.45 0.75
C PRO A 135 -6.34 -0.79 0.93
N ILE A 136 -6.55 -1.29 2.16
CA ILE A 136 -7.51 -2.37 2.39
C ILE A 136 -8.93 -1.89 2.08
N HIS A 137 -9.33 -0.74 2.62
CA HIS A 137 -10.64 -0.15 2.37
C HIS A 137 -10.87 0.11 0.87
N SER A 138 -9.90 0.72 0.19
CA SER A 138 -9.98 0.97 -1.27
C SER A 138 -10.12 -0.32 -2.07
N ILE A 139 -9.47 -1.42 -1.64
CA ILE A 139 -9.69 -2.73 -2.25
C ILE A 139 -11.13 -3.18 -2.07
N MET A 140 -11.69 -2.99 -0.88
CA MET A 140 -13.04 -3.43 -0.50
C MET A 140 -14.15 -2.69 -1.24
N ILE A 141 -14.04 -1.38 -1.41
CA ILE A 141 -15.03 -0.58 -2.14
C ILE A 141 -14.85 -0.66 -3.67
N GLY A 142 -13.85 -1.41 -4.14
CA GLY A 142 -13.62 -1.62 -5.57
C GLY A 142 -12.93 -0.46 -6.29
N CYS A 143 -12.25 0.43 -5.56
CA CYS A 143 -11.47 1.51 -6.17
C CYS A 143 -10.43 0.95 -7.14
N THR A 144 -10.19 1.70 -8.22
CA THR A 144 -9.01 1.51 -9.07
C THR A 144 -7.78 1.90 -8.26
N ILE A 145 -6.76 1.03 -8.30
CA ILE A 145 -5.53 1.19 -7.53
C ILE A 145 -4.37 0.95 -8.47
N ASP A 146 -3.59 2.00 -8.69
CA ASP A 146 -2.30 1.93 -9.35
C ASP A 146 -1.23 1.50 -8.35
N ILE A 147 -0.52 0.42 -8.67
CA ILE A 147 0.51 -0.17 -7.78
C ILE A 147 1.71 0.76 -7.66
N GLY A 148 2.17 1.32 -8.78
CA GLY A 148 3.26 2.30 -8.81
C GLY A 148 3.00 3.47 -7.89
N HIS A 149 1.78 4.00 -7.86
CA HIS A 149 1.39 5.10 -6.97
C HIS A 149 1.30 4.72 -5.48
N ILE A 150 1.19 3.44 -5.12
CA ILE A 150 1.30 3.03 -3.70
C ILE A 150 2.75 3.13 -3.23
N PHE A 151 3.70 2.75 -4.09
CA PHE A 151 5.13 2.73 -3.77
C PHE A 151 5.80 4.08 -3.93
N TYR A 152 5.37 4.87 -4.92
CA TYR A 152 5.88 6.19 -5.20
C TYR A 152 5.11 7.24 -4.40
N LYS A 153 5.77 7.81 -3.40
CA LYS A 153 5.28 8.99 -2.67
C LYS A 153 6.15 10.18 -3.10
N PRO A 154 5.61 11.16 -3.84
CA PRO A 154 6.36 12.35 -4.24
C PRO A 154 6.77 13.20 -3.03
#